data_AF-A0A1H7KI61-F1
#
_entry.id   AF-A0A1H7KI61-F1
#
_cell.length_a   1.000
_cell.length_b   1.000
_cell.length_c   1.000
_cell.angle_alpha   90.00
_cell.angle_beta   90.00
_cell.angle_gamma   90.00
#
_symmetry.space_group_name_H-M   'P 1'
#
loop_
_entity.id
_entity.type
_entity.pdbx_description
1 polymer ?
#
loop_
_entity_poly.entity_id
_entity_poly.type
_entity_poly.pdbx_seq_one_letter_code
_entity_poly.pdbx_strand_id
1 'polypeptide(L)' 'MTNLELCLIWAGDHVIHSKVEYDFHIEQIKLSLLDKQKDNEYSFLFWTSACEAFEIKNDLPRRIHEVYSNAWC' A
#
# COMPACT_ATOMS: atom_id res chain seq x y z
N MET A 1 7.05 -6.99 18.22
CA MET A 1 6.84 -6.11 17.06
C MET A 1 5.43 -6.36 16.57
N THR A 2 4.58 -5.34 16.54
CA THR A 2 3.21 -5.40 16.04
C THR A 2 3.18 -5.30 14.51
N ASN A 3 2.08 -5.70 13.88
CA ASN A 3 1.91 -5.51 12.42
C ASN A 3 2.05 -4.04 12.03
N LEU A 4 1.49 -3.13 12.83
CA LEU A 4 1.62 -1.69 12.58
C LEU A 4 3.08 -1.23 12.60
N GLU A 5 3.87 -1.67 13.58
CA GLU A 5 5.30 -1.33 13.66
C GLU A 5 6.07 -1.84 12.44
N LEU A 6 5.76 -3.06 11.97
CA LEU A 6 6.38 -3.62 10.78
C LEU A 6 6.04 -2.81 9.53
N CYS A 7 4.75 -2.50 9.32
CA CYS A 7 4.30 -1.69 8.18
C CYS A 7 4.94 -0.30 8.18
N LEU A 8 5.12 0.33 9.36
CA LEU A 8 5.77 1.63 9.47
C LEU A 8 7.27 1.58 9.14
N ILE A 9 7.98 0.54 9.59
CA ILE A 9 9.39 0.35 9.23
C ILE A 9 9.53 0.17 7.71
N TRP A 10 8.64 -0.62 7.11
CA TRP A 10 8.69 -0.93 5.69
C TRP A 10 8.13 0.19 4.80
N ALA A 11 7.35 1.12 5.35
CA ALA A 11 6.93 2.32 4.62
C ALA A 11 8.08 3.33 4.47
N GLY A 12 9.07 3.30 5.38
CA GLY A 12 10.12 4.32 5.43
C GLY A 12 9.52 5.70 5.65
N ASP A 13 9.89 6.67 4.81
CA ASP A 13 9.38 8.05 4.89
C ASP A 13 7.97 8.24 4.28
N HIS A 14 7.38 7.19 3.71
CA HIS A 14 6.06 7.27 3.07
C HIS A 14 4.95 7.26 4.11
N VAL A 15 4.10 8.27 4.09
CA VAL A 15 2.99 8.44 5.02
C VAL A 15 1.75 8.86 4.25
N ILE A 16 0.62 8.22 4.56
CA ILE A 16 -0.68 8.58 3.99
C ILE A 16 -1.42 9.47 4.97
N HIS A 17 -1.82 10.64 4.50
CA HIS A 17 -2.44 11.70 5.29
C HIS A 17 -3.95 11.80 5.08
N SER A 18 -4.49 11.18 4.03
CA SER A 18 -5.92 11.27 3.72
C SER A 18 -6.46 10.02 3.03
N LYS A 19 -7.79 9.85 3.09
CA LYS A 19 -8.47 8.79 2.33
C LYS A 19 -8.29 8.93 0.81
N VAL A 20 -8.23 10.16 0.30
CA VAL A 20 -8.04 10.42 -1.13
C VAL A 20 -6.66 9.92 -1.60
N GLU A 21 -5.62 10.23 -0.81
CA GLU A 21 -4.26 9.75 -1.05
C GLU A 21 -4.16 8.23 -0.93
N TYR A 22 -4.82 7.65 0.07
CA TYR A 22 -4.95 6.21 0.21
C TYR A 22 -5.57 5.57 -1.05
N ASP A 23 -6.72 6.06 -1.50
CA ASP A 23 -7.40 5.51 -2.67
C ASP A 23 -6.54 5.66 -3.95
N PHE A 24 -5.80 6.76 -4.09
CA PHE A 24 -4.84 6.95 -5.18
C PHE A 24 -3.74 5.88 -5.17
N HIS A 25 -3.11 5.64 -4.02
CA HIS A 25 -2.04 4.65 -3.92
C HIS A 25 -2.54 3.23 -4.10
N ILE A 26 -3.75 2.89 -3.66
CA ILE A 26 -4.36 1.58 -3.96
C ILE A 26 -4.43 1.34 -5.47
N GLU A 27 -4.87 2.31 -6.26
CA GLU A 27 -4.94 2.17 -7.71
C GLU A 27 -3.55 2.13 -8.36
N GLN A 28 -2.59 2.94 -7.90
CA GLN A 28 -1.21 2.87 -8.39
C GLN A 28 -0.54 1.52 -8.10
N ILE A 29 -0.78 0.94 -6.92
CA ILE A 29 -0.28 -0.38 -6.55
C ILE A 29 -0.90 -1.46 -7.44
N LYS A 30 -2.20 -1.41 -7.71
CA LYS A 30 -2.87 -2.32 -8.66
C LYS A 30 -2.25 -2.23 -10.05
N LEU A 31 -2.05 -1.02 -10.58
CA LEU A 31 -1.41 -0.80 -11.89
C LEU A 31 0.02 -1.35 -11.92
N SER A 32 0.77 -1.12 -10.85
CA SER A 32 2.16 -1.61 -10.70
C SER A 32 2.23 -3.14 -10.67
N LEU A 33 1.28 -3.80 -10.00
CA LEU A 33 1.23 -5.25 -9.84
C LEU A 33 0.63 -5.98 -11.05
N LEU A 34 -0.43 -5.44 -11.66
CA LEU A 34 -1.21 -6.11 -12.71
C LEU A 34 -0.76 -5.73 -14.12
N ASP A 35 -0.41 -4.47 -14.37
CA ASP A 35 -0.38 -3.90 -15.72
C ASP A 35 1.03 -3.60 -16.27
N LYS A 36 2.08 -4.01 -15.55
CA LYS A 36 3.49 -3.82 -15.95
C LYS A 36 3.88 -2.35 -16.17
N GLN A 37 3.13 -1.39 -15.64
CA GLN A 37 3.54 0.01 -15.66
C GLN A 37 4.70 0.19 -14.67
N LYS A 38 5.91 0.31 -15.21
CA LYS A 38 7.12 0.61 -14.43
C LYS A 38 7.32 2.12 -14.43
N ASP A 39 6.70 2.78 -13.47
CA ASP A 39 7.22 4.06 -13.03
C ASP A 39 8.44 3.77 -12.14
N ASN A 40 9.62 4.09 -12.63
CA ASN A 40 10.87 3.83 -11.91
C ASN A 40 11.03 4.72 -10.66
N GLU A 41 10.23 5.78 -10.55
CA GLU A 41 10.21 6.67 -9.38
C GLU A 41 9.14 6.25 -8.37
N TYR A 42 8.17 5.42 -8.78
CA TYR A 42 7.12 4.91 -7.90
C TYR A 42 7.48 3.55 -7.30
N SER A 43 7.98 3.55 -6.06
CA SER A 43 8.24 2.31 -5.33
C SER A 43 6.97 1.77 -4.67
N PHE A 44 6.25 0.90 -5.39
CA PHE A 44 5.02 0.29 -4.88
C PHE A 44 5.22 -0.47 -3.56
N LEU A 45 6.43 -0.98 -3.27
CA LEU A 45 6.72 -1.72 -2.03
C LEU A 45 6.58 -0.84 -0.78
N PHE A 46 7.15 0.37 -0.81
CA PHE A 46 7.03 1.31 0.32
C PHE A 46 5.60 1.80 0.47
N TRP A 47 4.95 2.15 -0.64
CA TRP A 47 3.56 2.62 -0.63
C TRP A 47 2.58 1.55 -0.19
N THR A 48 2.83 0.28 -0.50
CA THR A 48 1.98 -0.80 0.01
C THR A 48 2.03 -0.87 1.53
N SER A 49 3.24 -0.79 2.10
CA SER A 49 3.42 -0.79 3.55
C SER A 49 2.78 0.46 4.21
N ALA A 50 2.84 1.61 3.54
CA ALA A 50 2.16 2.83 3.99
C ALA A 50 0.62 2.68 3.97
N CYS A 51 0.06 2.05 2.93
CA CYS A 51 -1.37 1.72 2.84
C CYS A 51 -1.80 0.75 3.95
N GLU A 52 -1.04 -0.31 4.22
CA GLU A 52 -1.36 -1.24 5.32
C GLU A 52 -1.31 -0.54 6.68
N ALA A 53 -0.29 0.31 6.92
CA ALA A 53 -0.22 1.10 8.13
C ALA A 53 -1.41 2.05 8.28
N PHE A 54 -1.86 2.67 7.18
CA PHE A 54 -3.06 3.51 7.16
C PHE A 54 -4.33 2.72 7.46
N GLU A 55 -4.49 1.53 6.88
CA GLU A 55 -5.62 0.64 7.14
C GLU A 55 -5.69 0.25 8.62
N ILE A 56 -4.56 -0.17 9.21
CA ILE A 56 -4.49 -0.56 10.63
C ILE A 56 -4.79 0.62 11.56
N LYS A 57 -4.21 1.80 11.29
CA LYS A 57 -4.40 3.01 12.14
C LYS A 57 -5.85 3.50 12.15
N ASN A 58 -6.58 3.26 11.06
CA ASN A 58 -7.95 3.76 10.87
C ASN A 58 -9.01 2.66 10.96
N ASP A 59 -8.64 1.44 11.35
CA ASP A 59 -9.54 0.27 11.41
C ASP A 59 -10.31 0.02 10.10
N LEU A 60 -9.61 0.12 8.96
CA LEU A 60 -10.17 -0.05 7.63
C LEU A 60 -10.08 -1.50 7.15
N PRO A 61 -10.92 -1.90 6.17
CA PRO A 61 -10.76 -3.18 5.48
C PRO A 61 -9.37 -3.33 4.83
N ARG A 62 -8.86 -4.56 4.78
CA ARG A 62 -7.53 -4.89 4.26
C ARG A 62 -7.50 -4.94 2.72
N ARG A 63 -7.77 -3.82 2.05
CA ARG A 63 -7.84 -3.75 0.59
C ARG A 63 -6.50 -4.06 -0.07
N ILE A 64 -5.38 -3.68 0.55
CA ILE A 64 -4.06 -4.09 0.06
C ILE A 64 -3.92 -5.62 -0.03
N HIS A 65 -4.40 -6.33 0.99
CA HIS A 65 -4.34 -7.78 1.02
C HIS A 65 -5.15 -8.42 -0.12
N GLU A 66 -6.29 -7.83 -0.47
CA GLU A 66 -7.10 -8.22 -1.62
C GLU A 66 -6.37 -7.96 -2.94
N VAL A 67 -5.69 -6.81 -3.06
CA VAL A 67 -4.88 -6.49 -4.25
C VAL A 67 -3.79 -7.53 -4.47
N TYR A 68 -3.07 -7.92 -3.41
CA TYR A 68 -2.08 -9.00 -3.50
C TYR A 68 -2.70 -10.33 -3.89
N SER A 69 -3.77 -10.73 -3.20
CA SER A 69 -4.41 -12.02 -3.46
C SER A 69 -4.84 -12.16 -4.92
N ASN A 70 -5.30 -11.08 -5.55
CA ASN A 70 -5.70 -11.07 -6.95
C ASN A 70 -4.54 -10.98 -7.95
N ALA A 71 -3.37 -10.44 -7.56
CA ALA A 71 -2.20 -10.35 -8.44
C ALA A 71 -1.47 -11.69 -8.64
N TRP A 72 -1.69 -12.65 -7.74
CA TRP A 72 -1.03 -13.97 -7.76
C TRP A 72 -1.99 -15.13 -8.11
N CYS A 73 -3.22 -14.84 -8.54
CA CYS A 73 -4.19 -15.82 -9.04
C CYS A 73 -4.17 -15.94 -10.56
#